data_AF-D4D621-F1
#
_entry.id   AF-D4D621-F1
#
_cell.length_a   1.000
_cell.length_b   1.000
_cell.length_c   1.000
_cell.angle_alpha   90.00
_cell.angle_beta   90.00
_cell.angle_gamma   90.00
#
_symmetry.space_group_name_H-M   'P 1'
#
loop_
_entity.id
_entity.type
_entity.pdbx_description
1 polymer ?
#
loop_
_entity_poly.entity_id
_entity_poly.type
_entity_poly.pdbx_seq_one_letter_code
_entity_poly.pdbx_strand_id
1 'polypeptide(L)'
;MRQIFARVRPVPGLLSPAISIDVTILNDTGSNTLTVFDTDITALGIPPTYMGYGADVLITTAGGTLRRRQISVEIQLLDLQGNAVSDWILEAGIVTPATAGATRLSGDVIRQSLYFATAPGNQHLYVAEKKNGIIKQLPVI
;
A
#
# COMPACT_ATOMS: atom_id res chain seq x y z
N MET A 1 -5.46 -12.00 9.37
CA MET A 1 -5.20 -10.76 8.58
C MET A 1 -5.30 -11.10 7.11
N ARG A 2 -5.81 -10.19 6.27
CA ARG A 2 -5.96 -10.41 4.82
C ARG A 2 -4.94 -9.60 4.04
N GLN A 3 -4.43 -10.15 2.95
CA GLN A 3 -3.42 -9.50 2.11
C GLN A 3 -4.07 -8.73 0.96
N ILE A 4 -3.42 -7.64 0.57
CA ILE A 4 -3.69 -6.83 -0.60
C ILE A 4 -2.47 -7.00 -1.53
N PHE A 5 -2.74 -7.32 -2.79
CA PHE A 5 -1.74 -7.25 -3.85
C PHE A 5 -1.79 -5.86 -4.45
N ALA A 6 -0.63 -5.23 -4.57
CA ALA A 6 -0.54 -3.88 -5.07
C ALA A 6 0.75 -3.67 -5.85
N ARG A 7 0.76 -2.60 -6.63
CA ARG A 7 1.93 -2.04 -7.27
C ARG A 7 2.16 -0.65 -6.72
N VAL A 8 3.41 -0.31 -6.42
CA VAL A 8 3.80 1.00 -5.88
C VAL A 8 4.76 1.66 -6.86
N ARG A 9 4.68 2.99 -6.98
CA ARG A 9 5.62 3.82 -7.75
C ARG A 9 5.89 5.16 -7.07
N PRO A 10 7.00 5.84 -7.38
CA PRO A 10 7.17 7.26 -7.06
C PRO A 10 6.08 8.09 -7.75
N VAL A 11 5.68 9.20 -7.15
CA VAL A 11 4.69 10.11 -7.71
C VAL A 11 5.20 10.65 -9.05
N PRO A 12 4.47 10.45 -10.17
CA PRO A 12 4.83 11.00 -11.46
C PRO A 12 5.05 12.52 -11.38
N GLY A 13 6.11 13.01 -12.02
CA GLY A 13 6.50 14.42 -11.97
C GLY A 13 7.44 14.77 -10.80
N LEU A 14 7.49 13.97 -9.74
CA LEU A 14 8.52 14.08 -8.69
C LEU A 14 9.75 13.20 -8.98
N LEU A 15 9.57 12.13 -9.76
CA LEU A 15 10.64 11.31 -10.32
C LEU A 15 10.23 10.79 -11.70
N SER A 16 11.16 10.82 -12.67
CA SER A 16 10.92 10.34 -14.03
C SER A 16 12.17 9.67 -14.61
N PRO A 17 12.07 8.45 -15.20
CA PRO A 17 10.86 7.64 -15.28
C PRO A 17 10.46 7.08 -13.90
N ALA A 18 9.15 7.00 -13.64
CA ALA A 18 8.64 6.39 -12.41
C ALA A 18 8.58 4.86 -12.58
N ILE A 19 9.60 4.17 -12.06
CA ILE A 19 9.63 2.70 -11.98
C ILE A 19 8.61 2.25 -10.95
N SER A 20 7.98 1.09 -11.16
CA SER A 20 7.04 0.50 -10.23
C SER A 20 7.46 -0.90 -9.80
N ILE A 21 7.15 -1.27 -8.56
CA ILE A 21 7.33 -2.64 -8.03
C ILE A 21 6.01 -3.21 -7.52
N ASP A 22 5.85 -4.52 -7.63
CA ASP A 22 4.72 -5.24 -7.04
C ASP A 22 5.04 -5.60 -5.58
N VAL A 23 4.08 -5.41 -4.69
CA VAL A 23 4.20 -5.62 -3.25
C VAL A 23 2.96 -6.32 -2.69
N THR A 24 3.16 -7.03 -1.59
CA THR A 24 2.08 -7.56 -0.75
C THR A 24 1.99 -6.76 0.53
N ILE A 25 0.77 -6.34 0.87
CA ILE A 25 0.47 -5.46 2.00
C ILE A 25 -0.61 -6.12 2.86
N LEU A 26 -0.51 -6.02 4.18
CA LEU A 26 -1.59 -6.42 5.06
C LEU A 26 -2.66 -5.34 5.09
N ASN A 27 -3.90 -5.74 4.85
CA ASN A 27 -5.05 -4.93 5.20
C ASN A 27 -5.23 -4.96 6.72
N ASP A 28 -4.62 -4.00 7.40
CA ASP A 28 -4.70 -3.84 8.85
C ASP A 28 -5.49 -2.58 9.19
N THR A 29 -6.71 -2.75 9.70
CA THR A 29 -7.58 -1.64 10.10
C THR A 29 -7.07 -0.87 11.32
N GLY A 30 -6.09 -1.42 12.05
CA GLY A 30 -5.43 -0.74 13.17
C GLY A 30 -4.30 0.21 12.74
N SER A 31 -3.78 0.07 11.51
CA SER A 31 -2.75 0.95 10.95
C SER A 31 -3.38 2.08 10.15
N ASN A 32 -2.88 3.30 10.26
CA ASN A 32 -3.30 4.45 9.44
C ASN A 32 -2.20 4.97 8.50
N THR A 33 -1.06 4.28 8.43
CA THR A 33 0.09 4.70 7.61
C THR A 33 0.59 3.53 6.77
N LEU A 34 0.93 3.81 5.51
CA LEU A 34 1.55 2.82 4.63
C LEU A 34 2.98 2.54 5.10
N THR A 35 3.36 1.27 5.16
CA THR A 35 4.76 0.88 5.31
C THR A 35 5.43 0.82 3.95
N VAL A 36 6.49 1.60 3.75
CA VAL A 36 7.39 1.51 2.59
C VAL A 36 8.75 1.05 3.09
N PHE A 37 9.28 -0.06 2.59
CA PHE A 37 10.59 -0.53 3.03
C PHE A 37 11.73 0.26 2.37
N ASP A 38 12.86 0.40 3.05
CA ASP A 38 14.08 0.97 2.48
C ASP A 38 14.60 0.21 1.24
N THR A 39 14.37 -1.12 1.19
CA THR A 39 14.59 -1.92 -0.03
C THR A 39 13.67 -1.51 -1.17
N ASP A 40 12.44 -1.07 -0.87
CA ASP A 40 11.49 -0.59 -1.89
C ASP A 40 11.98 0.74 -2.46
N ILE A 41 12.49 1.64 -1.61
CA ILE A 41 13.11 2.91 -2.03
C ILE A 41 14.23 2.64 -3.03
N THR A 42 15.09 1.66 -2.74
CA THR A 42 16.18 1.26 -3.61
C THR A 42 15.66 0.68 -4.93
N ALA A 43 14.70 -0.24 -4.89
CA ALA A 43 14.14 -0.88 -6.07
C ALA A 43 13.35 0.09 -6.97
N LEU A 44 12.70 1.09 -6.38
CA LEU A 44 12.00 2.17 -7.08
C LEU A 44 12.96 3.24 -7.62
N GLY A 45 14.25 3.16 -7.30
CA GLY A 45 15.26 4.14 -7.71
C GLY A 45 15.04 5.53 -7.10
N ILE A 46 14.41 5.62 -5.93
CA ILE A 46 14.08 6.89 -5.29
C ILE A 46 15.36 7.49 -4.67
N PRO A 47 15.87 8.64 -5.18
CA PRO A 47 17.08 9.25 -4.64
C PRO A 47 16.80 10.01 -3.34
N PRO A 48 17.81 10.30 -2.50
CA PRO A 48 17.66 11.11 -1.28
C PRO A 48 17.07 12.52 -1.53
N THR A 49 17.18 13.04 -2.76
CA THR A 49 16.64 14.34 -3.19
C THR A 49 15.18 14.27 -3.66
N TYR A 50 14.53 13.12 -3.54
CA TYR A 50 13.15 12.94 -3.96
C TYR A 50 12.22 13.88 -3.18
N MET A 51 11.55 14.78 -3.90
CA MET A 51 10.68 15.81 -3.33
C MET A 51 9.42 15.23 -2.66
N GLY A 52 9.12 13.95 -2.88
CA GLY A 52 8.05 13.26 -2.16
C GLY A 52 8.44 12.82 -0.74
N TYR A 53 9.69 13.01 -0.30
CA TYR A 53 10.03 12.84 1.11
C TYR A 53 9.45 13.98 1.97
N GLY A 54 8.87 13.60 3.10
CA GLY A 54 8.36 14.52 4.10
C GLY A 54 9.30 14.69 5.30
N ALA A 55 8.73 15.13 6.42
CA ALA A 55 9.45 15.26 7.69
C ALA A 55 9.67 13.90 8.37
N ASP A 56 10.57 13.87 9.35
CA ASP A 56 10.63 12.76 10.30
C ASP A 56 9.52 12.90 11.34
N VAL A 57 8.64 11.92 11.42
CA VAL A 57 7.47 11.89 12.31
C VAL A 57 7.58 10.79 13.36
N LEU A 58 6.88 10.97 14.47
CA LEU A 58 6.74 9.94 15.50
C LEU A 58 5.57 9.02 15.14
N ILE A 59 5.84 7.72 15.13
CA ILE A 59 4.88 6.66 14.83
C ILE A 59 4.75 5.79 16.08
N THR A 60 3.53 5.64 16.57
CA THR A 60 3.22 4.75 17.68
C THR A 60 2.93 3.36 17.14
N THR A 61 3.70 2.38 17.59
CA THR A 61 3.49 0.96 17.30
C THR A 61 3.13 0.22 18.58
N ALA A 62 2.72 -1.04 18.47
CA ALA A 62 2.51 -1.89 19.65
C ALA A 62 3.78 -2.04 20.52
N GLY A 63 4.97 -1.91 19.92
CA GLY A 63 6.26 -1.97 20.61
C GLY A 63 6.77 -0.62 21.15
N GLY A 64 5.98 0.45 21.01
CA GLY A 64 6.34 1.81 21.42
C GLY A 64 6.47 2.79 20.26
N THR A 65 6.95 3.99 20.58
CA THR A 65 7.05 5.10 19.61
C THR A 65 8.41 5.11 18.91
N LEU A 66 8.39 5.26 17.59
CA LEU A 66 9.57 5.27 16.73
C LEU A 66 9.56 6.52 15.84
N ARG A 67 10.72 7.07 15.52
CA ARG A 67 10.85 8.14 14.52
C ARG A 67 11.06 7.53 13.14
N ARG A 68 10.29 7.98 12.14
CA ARG A 68 10.34 7.50 10.75
C ARG A 68 10.17 8.66 9.77
N ARG A 69 10.87 8.59 8.64
CA ARG A 69 10.76 9.56 7.55
C ARG A 69 9.46 9.32 6.77
N GLN A 70 8.67 10.37 6.56
CA GLN A 70 7.51 10.29 5.68
C GLN A 70 7.92 10.22 4.21
N ILE A 71 7.09 9.57 3.40
CA ILE A 71 7.24 9.53 1.94
C ILE A 71 5.87 9.48 1.26
N SER A 72 5.72 10.20 0.16
CA SER A 72 4.58 10.11 -0.74
C SER A 72 4.90 9.21 -1.94
N VAL A 73 4.04 8.24 -2.18
CA VAL A 73 4.10 7.29 -3.30
C VAL A 73 2.71 7.14 -3.91
N GLU A 74 2.62 6.62 -5.12
CA GLU A 74 1.35 6.17 -5.66
C GLU A 74 1.24 4.65 -5.57
N ILE A 75 0.04 4.17 -5.26
CA ILE A 75 -0.28 2.75 -5.18
C ILE A 75 -1.45 2.41 -6.10
N GLN A 76 -1.36 1.26 -6.77
CA GLN A 76 -2.43 0.68 -7.57
C GLN A 76 -2.69 -0.73 -7.07
N LEU A 77 -3.96 -1.10 -6.87
CA LEU A 77 -4.30 -2.45 -6.46
C LEU A 77 -4.29 -3.41 -7.63
N LEU A 78 -3.91 -4.65 -7.33
CA LEU A 78 -3.83 -5.74 -8.28
C LEU A 78 -4.76 -6.90 -7.89
N ASP A 79 -5.25 -7.62 -8.90
CA ASP A 79 -5.81 -8.97 -8.71
C ASP A 79 -4.69 -10.03 -8.54
N LEU A 80 -5.09 -11.29 -8.36
CA LEU A 80 -4.15 -12.42 -8.22
C LEU A 80 -3.34 -12.71 -9.50
N GLN A 81 -3.76 -12.18 -10.64
CA GLN A 81 -3.10 -12.33 -11.93
C GLN A 81 -2.15 -11.15 -12.21
N GLY A 82 -2.08 -10.16 -11.31
CA GLY A 82 -1.25 -8.96 -11.45
C GLY A 82 -1.88 -7.87 -12.31
N ASN A 83 -3.17 -7.96 -12.64
CA ASN A 83 -3.88 -6.92 -13.37
C ASN A 83 -4.36 -5.82 -12.42
N ALA A 84 -4.32 -4.58 -12.89
CA ALA A 84 -4.84 -3.44 -12.15
C ALA A 84 -6.36 -3.54 -11.93
N VAL A 85 -6.78 -3.34 -10.68
CA VAL A 85 -8.21 -3.27 -10.27
C VAL A 85 -8.61 -1.92 -9.69
N SER A 86 -7.67 -0.97 -9.65
CA SER A 86 -7.90 0.43 -9.28
C SER A 86 -7.08 1.37 -10.17
N ASP A 87 -7.42 2.65 -10.16
CA ASP A 87 -6.50 3.70 -10.56
C ASP A 87 -5.34 3.83 -9.55
N TRP A 88 -4.35 4.65 -9.91
CA TRP A 88 -3.27 5.04 -8.99
C TRP A 88 -3.81 5.97 -7.91
N ILE A 89 -3.55 5.62 -6.65
CA ILE A 89 -3.98 6.35 -5.46
C ILE A 89 -2.72 6.94 -4.82
N LEU A 90 -2.72 8.25 -4.58
CA LEU A 90 -1.66 8.89 -3.81
C LEU A 90 -1.77 8.46 -2.34
N GLU A 91 -0.69 7.90 -1.81
CA GLU A 91 -0.61 7.45 -0.42
C GLU A 91 0.58 8.07 0.30
N ALA A 92 0.34 8.37 1.58
CA ALA A 92 1.39 8.78 2.50
C ALA A 92 1.86 7.55 3.28
N GLY A 93 3.17 7.34 3.30
CA GLY A 93 3.81 6.25 4.00
C GLY A 93 4.96 6.69 4.87
N ILE A 94 5.56 5.70 5.53
CA ILE A 94 6.76 5.85 6.33
C ILE A 94 7.84 4.89 5.83
N VAL A 95 9.06 5.41 5.70
CA VAL A 95 10.22 4.59 5.36
C VAL A 95 10.61 3.76 6.57
N THR A 96 10.56 2.44 6.42
CA THR A 96 10.83 1.47 7.48
C THR A 96 11.96 0.53 7.05
N PRO A 97 12.93 0.21 7.91
CA PRO A 97 13.94 -0.78 7.58
C PRO A 97 13.32 -2.14 7.27
N ALA A 98 13.70 -2.77 6.15
CA ALA A 98 13.30 -4.14 5.87
C ALA A 98 13.97 -5.09 6.87
N THR A 99 13.19 -5.80 7.67
CA THR A 99 13.69 -6.85 8.57
C THR A 99 12.98 -8.16 8.29
N ALA A 100 13.66 -9.29 8.52
CA ALA A 100 13.05 -10.61 8.37
C ALA A 100 11.76 -10.72 9.19
N GLY A 101 10.67 -11.17 8.56
CA GLY A 101 9.35 -11.29 9.19
C GLY A 101 8.55 -9.99 9.31
N ALA A 102 9.10 -8.82 8.95
CA ALA A 102 8.32 -7.60 8.88
C ALA A 102 7.29 -7.68 7.76
N THR A 103 6.11 -7.10 8.01
CA THR A 103 5.03 -7.04 7.03
C THR A 103 4.69 -5.60 6.70
N ARG A 104 4.35 -5.32 5.45
CA ARG A 104 3.86 -4.00 5.04
C ARG A 104 2.43 -3.82 5.56
N LEU A 105 2.12 -2.66 6.11
CA LEU A 105 0.77 -2.29 6.55
C LEU A 105 0.16 -1.32 5.55
N SER A 106 -1.15 -1.44 5.30
CA SER A 106 -1.86 -0.51 4.42
C SER A 106 -2.04 0.87 5.06
N GLY A 107 -1.99 1.89 4.21
CA GLY A 107 -2.37 3.25 4.57
C GLY A 107 -3.88 3.43 4.66
N ASP A 108 -4.31 4.59 5.15
CA ASP A 108 -5.72 4.89 5.34
C ASP A 108 -6.43 5.32 4.05
N VAL A 109 -5.73 5.94 3.09
CA VAL A 109 -6.35 6.46 1.87
C VAL A 109 -6.90 5.33 1.01
N ILE A 110 -6.20 4.19 0.93
CA ILE A 110 -6.71 3.00 0.23
C ILE A 110 -8.07 2.56 0.81
N ARG A 111 -8.25 2.60 2.13
CA ARG A 111 -9.51 2.22 2.79
C ARG A 111 -10.62 3.24 2.59
N GLN A 112 -10.28 4.51 2.45
CA GLN A 112 -11.22 5.57 2.15
C GLN A 112 -11.62 5.60 0.66
N SER A 113 -10.78 5.05 -0.21
CA SER A 113 -10.96 5.12 -1.66
C SER A 113 -11.64 3.89 -2.25
N LEU A 114 -11.64 2.75 -1.55
CA LEU A 114 -12.04 1.46 -2.12
C LEU A 114 -13.03 0.70 -1.22
N TYR A 115 -13.83 -0.14 -1.86
CA TYR A 115 -14.69 -1.09 -1.19
C TYR A 115 -13.94 -2.41 -0.99
N PHE A 116 -14.04 -2.95 0.22
CA PHE A 116 -13.48 -4.24 0.60
C PHE A 116 -14.59 -5.22 0.96
N ALA A 117 -14.45 -6.47 0.55
CA ALA A 117 -15.38 -7.52 0.95
C ALA A 117 -14.69 -8.87 1.14
N THR A 118 -15.39 -9.74 1.83
CA THR A 118 -14.95 -11.09 2.15
C THR A 118 -16.13 -12.04 2.02
N ALA A 119 -15.91 -13.27 1.56
CA ALA A 119 -16.94 -14.28 1.49
C ALA A 119 -16.64 -15.45 2.45
N PRO A 120 -17.66 -16.09 3.05
CA PRO A 120 -17.48 -17.32 3.80
C PRO A 120 -16.82 -18.40 2.95
N GLY A 121 -16.02 -19.26 3.59
CA GLY A 121 -15.39 -20.40 2.91
C GLY A 121 -14.16 -20.06 2.06
N ASN A 122 -13.74 -18.79 1.97
CA ASN A 122 -12.47 -18.43 1.35
C ASN A 122 -11.68 -17.38 2.15
N GLN A 123 -10.36 -17.38 1.95
CA GLN A 123 -9.45 -16.40 2.57
C GLN A 123 -9.21 -15.18 1.67
N HIS A 124 -9.94 -15.05 0.56
CA HIS A 124 -9.71 -14.04 -0.46
C HIS A 124 -10.31 -12.69 -0.06
N LEU A 125 -9.54 -11.61 -0.19
CA LEU A 125 -10.02 -10.25 0.02
C LEU A 125 -10.42 -9.66 -1.32
N TYR A 126 -11.71 -9.37 -1.49
CA TYR A 126 -12.24 -8.72 -2.67
C TYR A 126 -12.08 -7.22 -2.53
N VAL A 127 -11.64 -6.57 -3.61
CA VAL A 127 -11.45 -5.11 -3.63
C VAL A 127 -11.97 -4.53 -4.94
N ALA A 128 -12.67 -3.41 -4.85
CA ALA A 128 -13.08 -2.64 -6.02
C ALA A 128 -13.27 -1.16 -5.68
N GLU A 129 -13.08 -0.29 -6.66
CA GLU A 129 -13.33 1.15 -6.53
C GLU A 129 -14.81 1.48 -6.33
N LYS A 130 -15.71 0.68 -6.93
CA LYS A 130 -17.16 0.87 -6.86
C LYS A 130 -17.83 -0.34 -6.21
N LYS A 131 -18.88 -0.09 -5.42
CA LYS A 131 -19.69 -1.12 -4.77
C LYS A 131 -20.18 -2.20 -5.75
N ASN A 132 -20.64 -1.80 -6.93
CA ASN A 132 -21.11 -2.76 -7.95
C ASN A 132 -19.97 -3.66 -8.47
N GLY A 133 -18.72 -3.20 -8.42
CA GLY A 133 -17.55 -4.02 -8.72
C GLY A 133 -17.37 -5.15 -7.70
N ILE A 134 -17.49 -4.84 -6.40
CA ILE A 134 -17.47 -5.86 -5.34
C ILE A 134 -18.57 -6.91 -5.54
N ILE A 135 -19.80 -6.47 -5.78
CA ILE A 135 -20.94 -7.40 -5.92
C ILE A 135 -20.72 -8.39 -7.06
N LYS A 136 -20.08 -7.97 -8.16
CA LYS A 136 -19.76 -8.86 -9.30
C LYS A 136 -18.66 -9.88 -9.01
N GLN A 137 -17.78 -9.60 -8.05
CA GLN A 137 -16.66 -10.48 -7.71
C GLN A 137 -17.03 -11.52 -6.64
N LEU A 138 -18.03 -11.21 -5.80
CA LEU A 138 -18.46 -12.13 -4.75
C LEU A 138 -19.05 -13.42 -5.35
N PRO A 139 -18.75 -14.59 -4.77
CA PRO A 139 -19.32 -15.84 -5.23
C PRO A 139 -20.83 -15.81 -5.07
N VAL A 140 -21.54 -16.20 -6.13
CA VAL A 140 -22.99 -16.41 -6.07
C VAL A 140 -23.22 -17.75 -5.38
N ILE A 141 -23.97 -17.73 -4.28
CA ILE A 141 -24.41 -18.91 -3.54
C ILE A 141 -25.83 -19.26 -3.95
#